data_AF-A0A3Q9WHX7-F1
#
_entry.id   AF-A0A3Q9WHX7-F1
#
_cell.length_a   1.000
_cell.length_b   1.000
_cell.length_c   1.000
_cell.angle_alpha   90.00
_cell.angle_beta   90.00
_cell.angle_gamma   90.00
#
_symmetry.space_group_name_H-M   'P 1'
#
loop_
_entity.id
_entity.type
_entity.pdbx_description
1 polymer ?
#
loop_
_entity_poly.entity_id
_entity_poly.type
_entity_poly.pdbx_seq_one_letter_code
_entity_poly.pdbx_strand_id
1 'polypeptide(L)'
;MTAPPGSSGDLPAAPAPDGPEATAPAADTWHRVHFISPLVRGWIALVAILYFVGRDWFEGLFSGGPRERGPLPEGIGLLVAGGIVLGVVVVIAAAFLVSWYFTRYQVTAEHVRVHSGVVFRQQRQARLDRVQAIDIVQPFLARIFGLAELKFEVADAGESAVRLAFLKLADARRLRATILARAAGVDPDPEHPEESVEAPEREVVAIPPARVVGAAVLSGTTVALVVAAAVVTTLGVVLETPIIATSFIPILIGVVGAYWSALNTGYNFRAATSPDGIRMRYGLLDTRSQTVPPGRVQALSILQSPLWRLKGWYRVTVNVAGYGASVSSEGQARATLLPVGTRDEVLQILALVLPDPGTPRPVEVFTAGMAGRDGDEGFVTTPRRARWLAPLAWRRNGFVGTRTALLMRSGVLWRQLVVVPHERTQSLSIEQGPVDRRFRVSNLQFQTTPGPVSPRVLLADSATAWELFHGQAARAAEARRRSGPEQWMKPVPGAPPAAATGDTGDTGDTGDAGDAEDAGQTRPGDAGTPQDAARPAPGVRDVMPEVPLYAPATDGTEEPADGRR
;
A
#
# COMPACT_ATOMS: atom_id res chain seq x y z
N MET A 1 -52.37 -45.02 59.60
CA MET A 1 -52.15 -43.88 60.52
C MET A 1 -52.19 -42.61 59.68
N THR A 2 -53.38 -42.06 59.40
CA THR A 2 -54.03 -40.92 60.10
C THR A 2 -53.18 -39.63 60.16
N ALA A 3 -53.62 -38.59 59.42
CA ALA A 3 -53.32 -37.16 59.65
C ALA A 3 -53.85 -36.71 61.04
N PRO A 4 -53.54 -35.53 61.66
CA PRO A 4 -53.43 -34.14 61.09
C PRO A 4 -52.42 -33.22 61.90
N PRO A 5 -52.58 -31.87 62.16
CA PRO A 5 -53.10 -30.68 61.42
C PRO A 5 -52.19 -29.40 61.43
N GLY A 6 -52.58 -28.36 60.65
CA GLY A 6 -52.50 -26.90 60.98
C GLY A 6 -51.35 -26.06 60.38
N SER A 7 -51.54 -25.21 59.36
CA SER A 7 -51.96 -23.76 59.35
C SER A 7 -51.16 -22.87 60.32
N SER A 8 -50.55 -21.73 59.99
CA SER A 8 -50.95 -20.59 59.14
C SER A 8 -49.80 -19.55 59.10
N GLY A 9 -49.76 -18.64 58.10
CA GLY A 9 -49.38 -17.23 58.32
C GLY A 9 -48.09 -16.66 57.69
N ASP A 10 -48.30 -15.99 56.55
CA ASP A 10 -47.85 -14.63 56.17
C ASP A 10 -46.38 -14.17 56.01
N LEU A 11 -46.16 -13.61 54.81
CA LEU A 11 -45.24 -12.55 54.31
C LEU A 11 -43.76 -12.89 54.02
N PRO A 12 -43.33 -12.88 52.74
CA PRO A 12 -41.94 -12.59 52.40
C PRO A 12 -41.68 -11.08 52.34
N ALA A 13 -40.56 -10.68 52.93
CA ALA A 13 -40.03 -9.33 53.02
C ALA A 13 -39.82 -8.66 51.65
N ALA A 14 -40.01 -7.33 51.62
CA ALA A 14 -39.69 -6.47 50.49
C ALA A 14 -38.19 -6.55 50.13
N PRO A 15 -37.83 -6.59 48.83
CA PRO A 15 -36.45 -6.45 48.41
C PRO A 15 -35.96 -5.00 48.59
N ALA A 16 -34.74 -4.87 49.08
CA ALA A 16 -34.01 -3.62 49.26
C ALA A 16 -33.81 -2.88 47.91
N PRO A 17 -33.71 -1.54 47.90
CA PRO A 17 -33.60 -0.77 46.67
C PRO A 17 -32.25 -0.99 45.99
N ASP A 18 -32.30 -1.30 44.70
CA ASP A 18 -31.14 -1.37 43.81
C ASP A 18 -30.33 -0.05 43.88
N GLY A 19 -29.03 -0.19 44.10
CA GLY A 19 -28.07 0.89 43.89
C GLY A 19 -28.07 1.35 42.43
N PRO A 20 -27.59 2.56 42.13
CA PRO A 20 -27.69 3.14 40.81
C PRO A 20 -26.99 2.24 39.79
N GLU A 21 -27.80 1.65 38.92
CA GLU A 21 -27.40 0.95 37.72
C GLU A 21 -26.45 1.87 36.95
N ALA A 22 -25.15 1.55 37.01
CA ALA A 22 -24.13 2.23 36.23
C ALA A 22 -24.53 2.08 34.76
N THR A 23 -25.02 3.17 34.18
CA THR A 23 -25.46 3.24 32.79
C THR A 23 -24.26 2.90 31.91
N ALA A 24 -24.20 1.66 31.42
CA ALA A 24 -23.32 1.29 30.33
C ALA A 24 -23.61 2.25 29.16
N PRO A 25 -22.61 2.96 28.61
CA PRO A 25 -22.87 3.99 27.62
C PRO A 25 -23.48 3.37 26.36
N ALA A 26 -24.49 4.06 25.80
CA ALA A 26 -25.25 3.66 24.63
C ALA A 26 -24.36 3.31 23.42
N ALA A 27 -24.09 2.01 23.20
CA ALA A 27 -23.23 1.51 22.13
C ALA A 27 -23.98 0.67 21.06
N ASP A 28 -25.30 0.81 20.97
CA ASP A 28 -26.15 0.02 20.06
C ASP A 28 -27.00 0.88 19.08
N THR A 29 -26.74 2.18 18.98
CA THR A 29 -27.58 3.08 18.18
C THR A 29 -27.18 3.12 16.70
N TRP A 30 -28.16 3.00 15.80
CA TRP A 30 -27.95 3.15 14.35
C TRP A 30 -27.76 4.62 13.98
N HIS A 31 -26.65 4.93 13.33
CA HIS A 31 -26.37 6.26 12.79
C HIS A 31 -26.70 6.33 11.30
N ARG A 32 -27.17 7.50 10.87
CA ARG A 32 -27.37 7.80 9.45
C ARG A 32 -26.09 8.33 8.85
N VAL A 33 -25.83 7.97 7.60
CA VAL A 33 -24.72 8.54 6.85
C VAL A 33 -24.97 10.02 6.54
N HIS A 34 -23.88 10.75 6.23
CA HIS A 34 -23.98 12.14 5.82
C HIS A 34 -24.86 12.29 4.56
N PHE A 35 -25.64 13.38 4.45
CA PHE A 35 -26.59 13.60 3.34
C PHE A 35 -25.93 13.59 1.96
N ILE A 36 -24.66 13.96 1.89
CA ILE A 36 -23.86 14.03 0.65
C ILE A 36 -23.38 12.63 0.18
N SER A 37 -23.50 11.60 1.02
CA SER A 37 -22.95 10.26 0.75
C SER A 37 -23.40 9.63 -0.57
N PRO A 38 -24.69 9.67 -0.96
CA PRO A 38 -25.12 9.12 -2.24
C PRO A 38 -24.58 9.91 -3.43
N LEU A 39 -24.51 11.24 -3.31
CA LEU A 39 -23.99 12.12 -4.36
C LEU A 39 -22.52 11.78 -4.64
N VAL A 40 -21.71 11.61 -3.58
CA VAL A 40 -20.28 11.24 -3.72
C VAL A 40 -20.10 9.86 -4.37
N ARG A 41 -21.00 8.91 -4.11
CA ARG A 41 -20.93 7.56 -4.68
C ARG A 41 -21.48 7.47 -6.11
N GLY A 42 -22.43 8.31 -6.48
CA GLY A 42 -23.20 8.19 -7.72
C GLY A 42 -23.01 9.30 -8.75
N TRP A 43 -22.13 10.28 -8.53
CA TRP A 43 -21.96 11.42 -9.45
C TRP A 43 -21.54 11.01 -10.87
N ILE A 44 -20.82 9.90 -11.05
CA ILE A 44 -20.46 9.39 -12.39
C ILE A 44 -21.71 8.97 -13.16
N ALA A 45 -22.67 8.32 -12.49
CA ALA A 45 -23.95 7.97 -13.11
C ALA A 45 -24.74 9.23 -13.48
N LEU A 46 -24.69 10.27 -12.64
CA LEU A 46 -25.26 11.58 -12.96
C LEU A 46 -24.62 12.19 -14.22
N VAL A 47 -23.28 12.19 -14.31
CA VAL A 47 -22.56 12.69 -15.49
C VAL A 47 -22.87 11.87 -16.72
N ALA A 48 -22.99 10.54 -16.60
CA ALA A 48 -23.37 9.67 -17.71
C ALA A 48 -24.79 10.00 -18.20
N ILE A 49 -25.77 10.10 -17.29
CA ILE A 49 -27.15 10.49 -17.65
C ILE A 49 -27.16 11.87 -18.30
N LEU A 50 -26.45 12.84 -17.72
CA LEU A 50 -26.34 14.19 -18.28
C LEU A 50 -25.69 14.20 -19.67
N TYR A 51 -24.69 13.34 -19.89
CA TYR A 51 -24.05 13.18 -21.19
C TYR A 51 -25.01 12.56 -22.22
N PHE A 52 -25.72 11.48 -21.89
CA PHE A 52 -26.67 10.86 -22.83
C PHE A 52 -27.82 11.80 -23.17
N VAL A 53 -28.43 12.42 -22.15
CA VAL A 53 -29.48 13.42 -22.36
C VAL A 53 -28.93 14.60 -23.15
N GLY A 54 -27.79 15.15 -22.75
CA GLY A 54 -27.15 16.28 -23.42
C GLY A 54 -26.74 15.98 -24.86
N ARG A 55 -26.29 14.76 -25.14
CA ARG A 55 -25.94 14.27 -26.48
C ARG A 55 -27.17 14.25 -27.39
N ASP A 56 -28.26 13.65 -26.95
CA ASP A 56 -29.50 13.56 -27.74
C ASP A 56 -30.05 14.97 -28.04
N TRP A 57 -29.97 15.87 -27.05
CA TRP A 57 -30.29 17.29 -27.19
C TRP A 57 -29.37 18.02 -28.18
N PHE A 58 -28.07 17.78 -28.11
CA PHE A 58 -27.07 18.41 -28.97
C PHE A 58 -27.15 17.91 -30.41
N GLU A 59 -27.31 16.60 -30.61
CA GLU A 59 -27.56 16.00 -31.92
C GLU A 59 -28.85 16.56 -32.53
N GLY A 60 -29.90 16.77 -31.74
CA GLY A 60 -31.13 17.44 -32.19
C GLY A 60 -30.97 18.92 -32.57
N LEU A 61 -29.96 19.62 -32.04
CA LEU A 61 -29.66 21.02 -32.39
C LEU A 61 -28.82 21.15 -33.67
N PHE A 62 -27.90 20.20 -33.91
CA PHE A 62 -26.93 20.25 -35.03
C PHE A 62 -27.32 19.38 -36.23
N SER A 63 -28.19 18.39 -36.07
CA SER A 63 -28.80 17.68 -37.20
C SER A 63 -29.80 18.60 -37.89
N GLY A 64 -29.29 19.46 -38.77
CA GLY A 64 -30.06 20.31 -39.68
C GLY A 64 -30.82 19.54 -40.75
N GLY A 65 -31.45 18.41 -40.39
CA GLY A 65 -32.53 17.86 -41.20
C GLY A 65 -33.63 18.90 -41.34
N PRO A 66 -34.41 18.91 -42.44
CA PRO A 66 -35.56 19.80 -42.54
C PRO A 66 -36.34 19.61 -41.26
N ARG A 67 -36.46 20.68 -40.47
CA ARG A 67 -37.43 20.71 -39.38
C ARG A 67 -38.76 20.48 -40.09
N GLU A 68 -39.20 19.23 -40.19
CA GLU A 68 -40.61 18.95 -40.21
C GLU A 68 -41.09 19.73 -39.01
N ARG A 69 -41.77 20.82 -39.34
CA ARG A 69 -42.17 21.86 -38.42
C ARG A 69 -43.13 21.15 -37.50
N GLY A 70 -42.60 20.60 -36.41
CA GLY A 70 -43.41 20.02 -35.35
C GLY A 70 -44.43 21.09 -34.96
N PRO A 71 -45.64 20.71 -34.55
CA PRO A 71 -46.79 21.62 -34.41
C PRO A 71 -46.63 22.71 -33.33
N LEU A 72 -45.43 22.91 -32.79
CA LEU A 72 -45.14 23.77 -31.66
C LEU A 72 -44.22 24.94 -32.09
N PRO A 73 -44.60 26.21 -31.82
CA PRO A 73 -43.77 27.38 -32.11
C PRO A 73 -42.41 27.33 -31.42
N GLU A 74 -41.41 27.99 -32.01
CA GLU A 74 -39.98 27.92 -31.64
C GLU A 74 -39.68 28.17 -30.15
N GLY A 75 -40.52 28.96 -29.46
CA GLY A 75 -40.41 29.19 -28.00
C GLY A 75 -40.89 28.01 -27.14
N ILE A 76 -41.83 27.20 -27.61
CA ILE A 76 -42.37 26.05 -26.87
C ILE A 76 -41.39 24.87 -26.90
N GLY A 77 -40.64 24.69 -28.00
CA GLY A 77 -39.61 23.65 -28.07
C GLY A 77 -38.53 23.83 -27.00
N LEU A 78 -38.11 25.07 -26.73
CA LEU A 78 -37.13 25.43 -25.70
C LEU A 78 -37.69 25.30 -24.27
N LEU A 79 -39.00 25.49 -24.08
CA LEU A 79 -39.65 25.26 -22.79
C LEU A 79 -39.86 23.77 -22.49
N VAL A 80 -40.25 22.98 -23.49
CA VAL A 80 -40.32 21.51 -23.40
C VAL A 80 -38.92 20.95 -23.14
N ALA A 81 -37.89 21.54 -23.76
CA ALA A 81 -36.50 21.25 -23.48
C ALA A 81 -36.11 21.42 -22.03
N GLY A 82 -36.31 22.63 -21.52
CA GLY A 82 -36.03 22.97 -20.14
C GLY A 82 -36.82 22.10 -19.17
N GLY A 83 -38.07 21.80 -19.50
CA GLY A 83 -38.94 20.91 -18.73
C GLY A 83 -38.42 19.47 -18.64
N ILE A 84 -37.92 18.90 -19.75
CA ILE A 84 -37.33 17.56 -19.76
C ILE A 84 -36.04 17.54 -18.93
N VAL A 85 -35.15 18.52 -19.13
CA VAL A 85 -33.90 18.61 -18.35
C VAL A 85 -34.19 18.78 -16.86
N LEU A 86 -35.12 19.66 -16.49
CA LEU A 86 -35.55 19.86 -15.12
C LEU A 86 -36.18 18.58 -14.54
N GLY A 87 -37.02 17.89 -15.31
CA GLY A 87 -37.62 16.61 -14.91
C GLY A 87 -36.57 15.54 -14.63
N VAL A 88 -35.57 15.41 -15.50
CA VAL A 88 -34.43 14.49 -15.29
C VAL A 88 -33.66 14.85 -14.02
N VAL A 89 -33.35 16.13 -13.80
CA VAL A 89 -32.66 16.60 -12.59
C VAL A 89 -33.47 16.28 -11.32
N VAL A 90 -34.80 16.49 -11.34
CA VAL A 90 -35.68 16.19 -10.21
C VAL A 90 -35.73 14.69 -9.91
N VAL A 91 -35.87 13.83 -10.93
CA VAL A 91 -35.87 12.37 -10.76
C VAL A 91 -34.56 11.89 -10.16
N ILE A 92 -33.43 12.41 -10.64
CA ILE A 92 -32.10 12.11 -10.12
C ILE A 92 -31.99 12.54 -8.65
N ALA A 93 -32.40 13.76 -8.31
CA ALA A 93 -32.38 14.25 -6.93
C ALA A 93 -33.25 13.36 -6.02
N ALA A 94 -34.45 13.00 -6.45
CA ALA A 94 -35.32 12.08 -5.73
C ALA A 94 -34.67 10.72 -5.50
N ALA A 95 -34.03 10.14 -6.53
CA ALA A 95 -33.30 8.88 -6.40
C ALA A 95 -32.16 8.97 -5.37
N PHE A 96 -31.42 10.08 -5.34
CA PHE A 96 -30.38 10.30 -4.33
C PHE A 96 -30.93 10.44 -2.91
N LEU A 97 -32.02 11.19 -2.71
CA LEU A 97 -32.67 11.32 -1.40
C LEU A 97 -33.16 9.96 -0.87
N VAL A 98 -33.80 9.18 -1.75
CA VAL A 98 -34.25 7.82 -1.41
C VAL A 98 -33.05 6.95 -1.05
N SER A 99 -31.97 6.98 -1.83
CA SER A 99 -30.74 6.22 -1.52
C SER A 99 -30.11 6.61 -0.17
N TRP A 100 -30.07 7.92 0.15
CA TRP A 100 -29.61 8.40 1.46
C TRP A 100 -30.47 7.84 2.59
N TYR A 101 -31.79 7.92 2.47
CA TYR A 101 -32.73 7.54 3.51
C TYR A 101 -32.60 6.06 3.94
N PHE A 102 -32.26 5.18 2.99
CA PHE A 102 -32.10 3.74 3.23
C PHE A 102 -30.68 3.32 3.62
N THR A 103 -29.71 4.24 3.70
CA THR A 103 -28.33 3.90 4.07
C THR A 103 -28.06 4.20 5.55
N ARG A 104 -27.76 3.16 6.34
CA ARG A 104 -27.51 3.28 7.80
C ARG A 104 -26.28 2.49 8.21
N TYR A 105 -25.61 2.93 9.26
CA TYR A 105 -24.46 2.22 9.84
C TYR A 105 -24.58 2.11 11.36
N GLN A 106 -23.93 1.11 11.91
CA GLN A 106 -23.84 0.85 13.35
C GLN A 106 -22.39 0.49 13.67
N VAL A 107 -21.82 1.13 14.69
CA VAL A 107 -20.49 0.81 15.22
C VAL A 107 -20.68 0.33 16.65
N THR A 108 -20.56 -0.97 16.87
CA THR A 108 -20.58 -1.61 18.18
C THR A 108 -19.14 -1.97 18.58
N ALA A 109 -18.90 -2.25 19.86
CA ALA A 109 -17.58 -2.65 20.38
C ALA A 109 -16.97 -3.84 19.60
N GLU A 110 -17.80 -4.77 19.11
CA GLU A 110 -17.33 -5.97 18.41
C GLU A 110 -17.58 -5.97 16.91
N HIS A 111 -18.55 -5.18 16.41
CA HIS A 111 -19.00 -5.25 15.02
C HIS A 111 -19.25 -3.87 14.40
N VAL A 112 -18.81 -3.68 13.15
CA VAL A 112 -19.29 -2.61 12.26
C VAL A 112 -20.33 -3.21 11.32
N ARG A 113 -21.56 -2.70 11.34
CA ARG A 113 -22.64 -3.10 10.42
C ARG A 113 -23.02 -1.95 9.50
N VAL A 114 -23.25 -2.27 8.23
CA VAL A 114 -23.71 -1.30 7.22
C VAL A 114 -24.87 -1.90 6.45
N HIS A 115 -25.97 -1.16 6.39
CA HIS A 115 -27.15 -1.46 5.58
C HIS A 115 -27.22 -0.47 4.43
N SER A 116 -27.36 -0.98 3.20
CA SER A 116 -27.41 -0.16 2.00
C SER A 116 -28.34 -0.74 0.94
N GLY A 117 -28.81 0.10 0.03
CA GLY A 117 -29.62 -0.29 -1.11
C GLY A 117 -31.11 -0.01 -0.93
N VAL A 118 -31.76 0.34 -2.05
CA VAL A 118 -33.20 0.67 -2.11
C VAL A 118 -34.00 -0.53 -2.61
N VAL A 119 -33.66 -1.02 -3.81
CA VAL A 119 -34.28 -2.17 -4.46
C VAL A 119 -33.61 -3.47 -4.03
N PHE A 120 -32.27 -3.51 -4.13
CA PHE A 120 -31.46 -4.64 -3.68
C PHE A 120 -30.80 -4.29 -2.35
N ARG A 121 -31.35 -4.82 -1.24
CA ARG A 121 -30.83 -4.57 0.10
C ARG A 121 -29.57 -5.40 0.33
N GLN A 122 -28.48 -4.74 0.71
CA GLN A 122 -27.22 -5.36 1.08
C GLN A 122 -26.91 -5.05 2.55
N GLN A 123 -26.74 -6.10 3.34
CA GLN A 123 -26.28 -6.02 4.72
C GLN A 123 -24.84 -6.55 4.77
N ARG A 124 -23.93 -5.73 5.29
CA ARG A 124 -22.52 -6.09 5.47
C ARG A 124 -22.13 -5.91 6.93
N GLN A 125 -21.38 -6.88 7.46
CA GLN A 125 -20.89 -6.85 8.83
C GLN A 125 -19.40 -7.21 8.85
N ALA A 126 -18.61 -6.45 9.61
CA ALA A 126 -17.22 -6.76 9.91
C ALA A 126 -17.05 -6.84 11.42
N ARG A 127 -16.34 -7.86 11.89
CA ARG A 127 -15.94 -7.94 13.29
C ARG A 127 -14.68 -7.11 13.51
N LEU A 128 -14.64 -6.27 14.54
CA LEU A 128 -13.51 -5.39 14.81
C LEU A 128 -12.24 -6.17 15.19
N ASP A 129 -12.40 -7.31 15.87
CA ASP A 129 -11.29 -8.20 16.29
C ASP A 129 -10.52 -8.81 15.11
N ARG A 130 -11.12 -8.84 13.92
CA ARG A 130 -10.50 -9.36 12.69
C ARG A 130 -10.05 -8.27 11.71
N VAL A 131 -10.20 -7.00 12.08
CA VAL A 131 -9.73 -5.89 11.25
C VAL A 131 -8.20 -5.88 11.24
N GLN A 132 -7.63 -6.04 10.05
CA GLN A 132 -6.19 -6.06 9.87
C GLN A 132 -5.67 -4.69 9.43
N ALA A 133 -6.32 -4.04 8.47
CA ALA A 133 -5.91 -2.73 7.98
C ALA A 133 -7.08 -1.77 7.83
N ILE A 134 -6.80 -0.48 8.00
CA ILE A 134 -7.76 0.60 7.84
C ILE A 134 -7.16 1.65 6.91
N ASP A 135 -7.82 1.83 5.77
CA ASP A 135 -7.49 2.87 4.79
C ASP A 135 -8.43 4.06 4.96
N ILE A 136 -7.90 5.28 4.85
CA ILE A 136 -8.71 6.51 4.71
C ILE A 136 -8.73 6.89 3.24
N VAL A 137 -9.92 6.91 2.64
CA VAL A 137 -10.12 7.32 1.23
C VAL A 137 -10.97 8.58 1.22
N GLN A 138 -10.46 9.63 0.57
CA GLN A 138 -11.20 10.87 0.32
C GLN A 138 -11.41 11.01 -1.19
N PRO A 139 -12.51 10.48 -1.75
CA PRO A 139 -12.88 10.74 -3.14
C PRO A 139 -13.00 12.25 -3.39
N PHE A 140 -12.85 12.68 -4.65
CA PHE A 140 -12.82 14.08 -5.05
C PHE A 140 -13.93 14.93 -4.41
N LEU A 141 -15.20 14.48 -4.53
CA LEU A 141 -16.32 15.19 -3.92
C LEU A 141 -16.25 15.16 -2.39
N ALA A 142 -15.85 14.03 -1.79
CA ALA A 142 -15.69 13.95 -0.34
C ALA A 142 -14.63 14.95 0.15
N ARG A 143 -13.51 15.07 -0.57
CA ARG A 143 -12.43 16.02 -0.29
C ARG A 143 -12.91 17.47 -0.33
N ILE A 144 -13.76 17.84 -1.28
CA ILE A 144 -14.37 19.19 -1.34
C ILE A 144 -15.22 19.46 -0.11
N PHE A 145 -15.98 18.46 0.37
CA PHE A 145 -16.86 18.58 1.54
C PHE A 145 -16.17 18.24 2.88
N GLY A 146 -14.86 17.97 2.90
CA GLY A 146 -14.12 17.61 4.12
C GLY A 146 -14.49 16.23 4.71
N LEU A 147 -15.04 15.34 3.89
CA LEU A 147 -15.50 14.00 4.24
C LEU A 147 -14.48 12.93 3.82
N ALA A 148 -14.45 11.82 4.57
CA ALA A 148 -13.61 10.66 4.31
C ALA A 148 -14.38 9.35 4.51
N GLU A 149 -14.06 8.34 3.71
CA GLU A 149 -14.53 6.97 3.84
C GLU A 149 -13.42 6.13 4.51
N LEU A 150 -13.77 5.37 5.54
CA LEU A 150 -12.88 4.38 6.15
C LEU A 150 -13.14 3.01 5.53
N LYS A 151 -12.11 2.38 5.00
CA LYS A 151 -12.19 1.05 4.40
C LYS A 151 -11.44 0.06 5.29
N PHE A 152 -12.18 -0.92 5.80
CA PHE A 152 -11.70 -1.97 6.69
C PHE A 152 -11.38 -3.22 5.89
N GLU A 153 -10.16 -3.73 6.07
CA GLU A 153 -9.74 -5.04 5.58
C GLU A 153 -9.83 -6.05 6.72
N VAL A 154 -10.53 -7.15 6.48
CA VAL A 154 -10.80 -8.19 7.47
C VAL A 154 -10.21 -9.50 6.97
N ALA A 155 -9.50 -10.21 7.85
CA ALA A 155 -9.05 -11.56 7.55
C ALA A 155 -10.25 -12.44 7.19
N ASP A 156 -10.18 -13.22 6.11
CA ASP A 156 -11.23 -14.18 5.66
C ASP A 156 -12.44 -13.56 4.92
N ALA A 157 -12.49 -12.24 4.70
CA ALA A 157 -13.65 -11.58 4.07
C ALA A 157 -13.63 -11.52 2.53
N GLY A 158 -12.58 -12.03 1.87
CA GLY A 158 -12.43 -11.94 0.41
C GLY A 158 -12.54 -10.49 -0.09
N GLU A 159 -13.35 -10.24 -1.13
CA GLU A 159 -13.60 -8.88 -1.67
C GLU A 159 -14.55 -8.02 -0.81
N SER A 160 -15.08 -8.54 0.29
CA SER A 160 -16.08 -7.87 1.13
C SER A 160 -15.45 -6.94 2.17
N ALA A 161 -14.60 -6.01 1.72
CA ALA A 161 -14.14 -4.92 2.57
C ALA A 161 -15.34 -4.09 3.05
N VAL A 162 -15.51 -3.96 4.37
CA VAL A 162 -16.54 -3.11 4.94
C VAL A 162 -16.08 -1.66 4.82
N ARG A 163 -16.97 -0.80 4.34
CA ARG A 163 -16.70 0.63 4.16
C ARG A 163 -17.62 1.42 5.06
N LEU A 164 -17.04 2.17 5.99
CA LEU A 164 -17.77 3.15 6.79
C LEU A 164 -17.72 4.50 6.07
N ALA A 165 -18.88 4.94 5.62
CA ALA A 165 -19.00 6.02 4.65
C ALA A 165 -19.02 7.40 5.32
N PHE A 166 -18.18 8.30 4.79
CA PHE A 166 -18.29 9.76 4.88
C PHE A 166 -18.45 10.34 6.30
N LEU A 167 -17.45 10.05 7.13
CA LEU A 167 -17.18 10.77 8.37
C LEU A 167 -16.44 12.08 8.03
N LYS A 168 -16.47 13.10 8.91
CA LYS A 168 -15.55 14.23 8.76
C LYS A 168 -14.12 13.71 8.84
N LEU A 169 -13.18 14.32 8.12
CA LEU A 169 -11.80 13.86 8.06
C LEU A 169 -11.13 13.73 9.45
N ALA A 170 -11.38 14.69 10.34
CA ALA A 170 -10.87 14.64 11.72
C ALA A 170 -11.43 13.43 12.49
N ASP A 171 -12.73 13.17 12.38
CA ASP A 171 -13.39 12.04 13.02
C ASP A 171 -12.89 10.71 12.46
N ALA A 172 -12.66 10.63 11.14
CA ALA A 172 -12.10 9.46 10.49
C ALA A 172 -10.68 9.15 10.97
N ARG A 173 -9.82 10.18 11.14
CA ARG A 173 -8.47 10.03 11.68
C ARG A 173 -8.49 9.57 13.14
N ARG A 174 -9.34 10.18 13.97
CA ARG A 174 -9.52 9.80 15.38
C ARG A 174 -9.98 8.35 15.50
N LEU A 175 -11.06 7.98 14.81
CA LEU A 175 -11.61 6.62 14.83
C LEU A 175 -10.57 5.58 14.37
N ARG A 176 -9.78 5.90 13.34
CA ARG A 176 -8.67 5.04 12.90
C ARG A 176 -7.63 4.85 13.99
N ALA A 177 -7.17 5.94 14.62
CA ALA A 177 -6.18 5.87 15.69
C ALA A 177 -6.70 5.03 16.87
N THR A 178 -7.94 5.25 17.30
CA THR A 178 -8.56 4.49 18.39
C THR A 178 -8.68 3.00 18.05
N ILE A 179 -9.09 2.64 16.83
CA ILE A 179 -9.22 1.22 16.44
C ILE A 179 -7.84 0.56 16.31
N LEU A 180 -6.85 1.25 15.74
CA LEU A 180 -5.49 0.71 15.63
C LEU A 180 -4.83 0.53 17.01
N ALA A 181 -5.00 1.48 17.93
CA ALA A 181 -4.52 1.36 19.30
C ALA A 181 -5.13 0.14 20.00
N ARG A 182 -6.46 -0.02 19.92
CA ARG A 182 -7.16 -1.19 20.49
C ARG A 182 -6.74 -2.50 19.83
N ALA A 183 -6.59 -2.54 18.50
CA ALA A 183 -6.13 -3.71 17.77
C ALA A 183 -4.66 -4.09 18.12
N ALA A 184 -3.85 -3.10 18.51
CA ALA A 184 -2.49 -3.28 19.00
C ALA A 184 -2.42 -3.67 20.50
N GLY A 185 -3.57 -3.73 21.20
CA GLY A 185 -3.63 -4.04 22.63
C GLY A 185 -3.20 -2.89 23.54
N VAL A 186 -3.18 -1.66 23.02
CA VAL A 186 -2.99 -0.43 23.81
C VAL A 186 -4.38 0.15 24.06
N ASP A 187 -4.80 0.22 25.34
CA ASP A 187 -6.06 0.89 25.68
C ASP A 187 -5.79 2.40 25.71
N PRO A 188 -6.36 3.19 24.78
CA PRO A 188 -6.20 4.64 24.82
C PRO A 188 -6.93 5.19 26.04
N ASP A 189 -6.25 5.98 26.85
CA ASP A 189 -6.80 6.63 28.05
C ASP A 189 -8.10 7.39 27.69
N PRO A 190 -9.26 7.01 28.26
CA PRO A 190 -10.54 7.66 27.98
C PRO A 190 -10.62 9.11 28.50
N GLU A 191 -9.73 9.55 29.39
CA GLU A 191 -9.77 10.90 29.98
C GLU A 191 -9.10 11.97 29.11
N HIS A 192 -8.22 11.60 28.17
CA HIS A 192 -7.52 12.54 27.27
C HIS A 192 -7.62 12.15 25.77
N PRO A 193 -8.82 12.19 25.17
CA PRO A 193 -9.00 11.85 23.74
C PRO A 193 -8.29 12.82 22.76
N GLU A 194 -7.87 14.00 23.21
CA GLU A 194 -7.18 15.02 22.39
C GLU A 194 -5.66 14.82 22.32
N GLU A 195 -5.05 14.03 23.21
CA GLU A 195 -3.60 13.78 23.24
C GLU A 195 -3.13 12.59 22.39
N SER A 196 -4.05 11.93 21.68
CA SER A 196 -3.69 11.04 20.57
C SER A 196 -3.23 11.87 19.34
N VAL A 197 -2.31 12.81 19.56
CA VAL A 197 -1.62 13.56 18.52
C VAL A 197 -0.98 12.55 17.59
N GLU A 198 -1.39 12.57 16.33
CA GLU A 198 -0.86 11.75 15.26
C GLU A 198 0.67 11.82 15.32
N ALA A 199 1.32 10.75 15.79
CA ALA A 199 2.75 10.73 16.07
C ALA A 199 3.55 11.27 14.87
N PRO A 200 4.62 12.06 15.10
CA PRO A 200 5.30 12.82 14.06
C PRO A 200 5.71 11.92 12.90
N GLU A 201 5.10 12.16 11.73
CA GLU A 201 5.41 11.44 10.49
C GLU A 201 6.77 11.92 9.99
N ARG A 202 7.81 11.09 10.11
CA ARG A 202 9.10 11.37 9.45
C ARG A 202 8.98 10.97 7.99
N GLU A 203 8.92 11.97 7.12
CA GLU A 203 8.86 11.76 5.67
C GLU A 203 10.17 11.11 5.20
N VAL A 204 10.05 9.95 4.55
CA VAL A 204 11.18 9.19 4.02
C VAL A 204 11.35 9.50 2.54
N VAL A 205 10.24 9.43 1.79
CA VAL A 205 10.25 9.62 0.33
C VAL A 205 9.08 10.48 -0.10
N ALA A 206 9.38 11.55 -0.82
CA ALA A 206 8.41 12.40 -1.51
C ALA A 206 8.67 12.36 -3.01
N ILE A 207 7.70 11.89 -3.80
CA ILE A 207 7.88 11.81 -5.25
C ILE A 207 7.37 13.11 -5.90
N PRO A 208 8.22 13.83 -6.66
CA PRO A 208 7.77 15.03 -7.33
C PRO A 208 6.76 14.68 -8.45
N PRO A 209 5.66 15.45 -8.61
CA PRO A 209 4.63 15.19 -9.62
C PRO A 209 5.17 15.02 -11.05
N ALA A 210 6.17 15.84 -11.42
CA ALA A 210 6.80 15.77 -12.74
C ALA A 210 7.45 14.39 -13.01
N ARG A 211 8.00 13.74 -11.98
CA ARG A 211 8.59 12.39 -12.12
C ARG A 211 7.50 11.34 -12.36
N VAL A 212 6.34 11.47 -11.74
CA VAL A 212 5.20 10.57 -11.96
C VAL A 212 4.69 10.69 -13.40
N VAL A 213 4.51 11.91 -13.89
CA VAL A 213 4.11 12.18 -15.27
C VAL A 213 5.16 11.62 -16.24
N GLY A 214 6.44 11.91 -16.01
CA GLY A 214 7.54 11.38 -16.81
C GLY A 214 7.57 9.86 -16.82
N ALA A 215 7.35 9.21 -15.67
CA ALA A 215 7.29 7.76 -15.55
C ALA A 215 6.10 7.16 -16.31
N ALA A 216 4.93 7.81 -16.26
CA ALA A 216 3.75 7.41 -17.03
C ALA A 216 4.01 7.51 -18.54
N VAL A 217 4.62 8.60 -19.01
CA VAL A 217 4.97 8.79 -20.43
C VAL A 217 6.06 7.81 -20.88
N LEU A 218 7.04 7.51 -20.03
CA LEU A 218 8.09 6.51 -20.32
C LEU A 218 7.66 5.08 -19.95
N SER A 219 6.36 4.81 -19.78
CA SER A 219 5.86 3.49 -19.43
C SER A 219 5.70 2.58 -20.65
N GLY A 220 5.53 1.27 -20.41
CA GLY A 220 5.21 0.31 -21.46
C GLY A 220 3.87 0.61 -22.15
N THR A 221 2.95 1.29 -21.48
CA THR A 221 1.66 1.72 -22.04
C THR A 221 1.88 2.63 -23.23
N THR A 222 2.74 3.66 -23.12
CA THR A 222 3.04 4.58 -24.22
C THR A 222 3.59 3.85 -25.45
N VAL A 223 4.49 2.88 -25.24
CA VAL A 223 5.04 2.06 -26.33
C VAL A 223 3.93 1.27 -27.00
N ALA A 224 3.09 0.59 -26.21
CA ALA A 224 1.96 -0.17 -26.74
C ALA A 224 0.99 0.72 -27.54
N LEU A 225 0.78 1.96 -27.09
CA LEU A 225 -0.08 2.92 -27.78
C LEU A 225 0.51 3.41 -29.10
N VAL A 226 1.80 3.73 -29.14
CA VAL A 226 2.48 4.12 -30.38
C VAL A 226 2.43 2.97 -31.39
N VAL A 227 2.66 1.73 -30.93
CA VAL A 227 2.55 0.54 -31.77
C VAL A 227 1.11 0.32 -32.25
N ALA A 228 0.12 0.43 -31.36
CA ALA A 228 -1.29 0.28 -31.72
C ALA A 228 -1.73 1.34 -32.74
N ALA A 229 -1.35 2.60 -32.53
CA ALA A 229 -1.64 3.68 -33.47
C ALA A 229 -0.98 3.44 -34.83
N ALA A 230 0.26 2.97 -34.86
CA ALA A 230 0.95 2.61 -36.10
C ALA A 230 0.26 1.44 -36.82
N VAL A 231 -0.15 0.40 -36.10
CA VAL A 231 -0.88 -0.75 -36.66
C VAL A 231 -2.22 -0.32 -37.24
N VAL A 232 -3.01 0.44 -36.48
CA VAL A 232 -4.32 0.94 -36.94
C VAL A 232 -4.18 1.83 -38.17
N THR A 233 -3.20 2.74 -38.16
CA THR A 233 -2.94 3.63 -39.31
C THR A 233 -2.51 2.82 -40.54
N THR A 234 -1.60 1.86 -40.37
CA THR A 234 -1.13 0.99 -41.46
C THR A 234 -2.27 0.15 -42.03
N LEU A 235 -3.07 -0.49 -41.17
CA LEU A 235 -4.20 -1.30 -41.58
C LEU A 235 -5.26 -0.47 -42.32
N GLY A 236 -5.51 0.74 -41.83
CA GLY A 236 -6.37 1.71 -42.46
C GLY A 236 -5.97 2.08 -43.88
N VAL A 237 -4.68 2.37 -44.08
CA VAL A 237 -4.11 2.67 -45.39
C VAL A 237 -4.18 1.45 -46.32
N VAL A 238 -3.88 0.24 -45.81
CA VAL A 238 -3.87 -1.00 -46.60
C VAL A 238 -5.28 -1.45 -47.01
N LEU A 239 -6.27 -1.26 -46.15
CA LEU A 239 -7.65 -1.67 -46.41
C LEU A 239 -8.48 -0.60 -47.14
N GLU A 240 -7.91 0.58 -47.40
CA GLU A 240 -8.60 1.73 -48.00
C GLU A 240 -9.92 2.11 -47.31
N THR A 241 -10.06 1.80 -46.01
CA THR A 241 -11.29 2.04 -45.26
C THR A 241 -11.18 3.29 -44.38
N PRO A 242 -12.14 4.23 -44.43
CA PRO A 242 -12.16 5.40 -43.55
C PRO A 242 -12.56 5.06 -42.09
N ILE A 243 -12.77 3.78 -41.76
CA ILE A 243 -13.14 3.27 -40.42
C ILE A 243 -12.09 3.60 -39.35
N ILE A 244 -10.89 3.98 -39.76
CA ILE A 244 -9.75 4.39 -38.93
C ILE A 244 -10.18 5.37 -37.82
N ALA A 245 -10.96 6.40 -38.14
CA ALA A 245 -11.32 7.45 -37.18
C ALA A 245 -12.20 6.94 -36.02
N THR A 246 -13.15 6.04 -36.30
CA THR A 246 -14.05 5.49 -35.27
C THR A 246 -13.32 4.47 -34.39
N SER A 247 -12.39 3.68 -34.96
CA SER A 247 -11.56 2.73 -34.20
C SER A 247 -10.61 3.41 -33.21
N PHE A 248 -10.29 4.70 -33.40
CA PHE A 248 -9.47 5.46 -32.45
C PHE A 248 -10.19 5.77 -31.15
N ILE A 249 -11.53 5.84 -31.12
CA ILE A 249 -12.27 6.27 -29.94
C ILE A 249 -12.08 5.29 -28.76
N PRO A 250 -12.29 3.96 -28.91
CA PRO A 250 -12.04 3.02 -27.81
C PRO A 250 -10.57 2.99 -27.36
N ILE A 251 -9.64 3.14 -28.31
CA ILE A 251 -8.19 3.20 -28.01
C ILE A 251 -7.91 4.44 -27.17
N LEU A 252 -8.42 5.60 -27.58
CA LEU A 252 -8.25 6.87 -26.87
C LEU A 252 -8.85 6.80 -25.45
N ILE A 253 -10.03 6.20 -25.29
CA ILE A 253 -10.63 5.98 -23.97
C ILE A 253 -9.72 5.09 -23.11
N GLY A 254 -9.21 3.99 -23.67
CA GLY A 254 -8.25 3.11 -22.99
C GLY A 254 -6.95 3.83 -22.60
N VAL A 255 -6.43 4.68 -23.49
CA VAL A 255 -5.24 5.53 -23.26
C VAL A 255 -5.48 6.44 -22.07
N VAL A 256 -6.54 7.24 -22.12
CA VAL A 256 -6.89 8.21 -21.09
C VAL A 256 -7.08 7.50 -19.76
N GLY A 257 -7.79 6.37 -19.75
CA GLY A 257 -7.98 5.55 -18.55
C GLY A 257 -6.67 5.01 -17.96
N ALA A 258 -5.73 4.55 -18.80
CA ALA A 258 -4.45 4.03 -18.34
C ALA A 258 -3.54 5.12 -17.76
N TYR A 259 -3.46 6.28 -18.42
CA TYR A 259 -2.72 7.43 -17.88
C TYR A 259 -3.36 7.98 -16.63
N TRP A 260 -4.70 8.07 -16.60
CA TRP A 260 -5.44 8.47 -15.42
C TRP A 260 -5.12 7.58 -14.22
N SER A 261 -5.13 6.25 -14.41
CA SER A 261 -4.80 5.29 -13.36
C SER A 261 -3.35 5.45 -12.86
N ALA A 262 -2.39 5.63 -13.78
CA ALA A 262 -0.99 5.83 -13.43
C ALA A 262 -0.78 7.13 -12.63
N LEU A 263 -1.41 8.23 -13.05
CA LEU A 263 -1.33 9.51 -12.35
C LEU A 263 -2.03 9.44 -11.00
N ASN A 264 -3.25 8.90 -10.91
CA ASN A 264 -3.98 8.84 -9.65
C ASN A 264 -3.29 7.97 -8.58
N THR A 265 -2.53 6.94 -9.01
CA THR A 265 -1.79 6.05 -8.10
C THR A 265 -0.42 6.63 -7.69
N GLY A 266 0.16 7.53 -8.49
CA GLY A 266 1.50 8.07 -8.25
C GLY A 266 1.57 9.53 -7.81
N TYR A 267 0.54 10.34 -8.07
CA TYR A 267 0.59 11.78 -7.82
C TYR A 267 0.59 12.11 -6.33
N ASN A 268 1.38 13.13 -5.94
CA ASN A 268 1.59 13.54 -4.55
C ASN A 268 1.91 12.36 -3.61
N PHE A 269 2.65 11.37 -4.12
CA PHE A 269 3.02 10.20 -3.35
C PHE A 269 4.04 10.58 -2.27
N ARG A 270 3.70 10.28 -1.02
CA ARG A 270 4.55 10.46 0.16
C ARG A 270 4.55 9.19 0.99
N ALA A 271 5.73 8.72 1.34
CA ALA A 271 5.93 7.62 2.28
C ALA A 271 6.57 8.17 3.55
N ALA A 272 5.94 7.93 4.69
CA ALA A 272 6.44 8.34 6.01
C ALA A 272 6.49 7.14 6.95
N THR A 273 7.46 7.12 7.86
CA THR A 273 7.46 6.17 8.97
C THR A 273 6.49 6.65 10.05
N SER A 274 5.70 5.73 10.57
CA SER A 274 4.78 5.94 11.69
C SER A 274 4.95 4.81 12.71
N PRO A 275 4.57 5.01 14.00
CA PRO A 275 4.55 3.94 14.99
C PRO A 275 3.80 2.67 14.54
N ASP A 276 2.76 2.83 13.71
CA ASP A 276 1.92 1.72 13.23
C ASP A 276 2.44 1.06 11.94
N GLY A 277 3.51 1.59 11.33
CA GLY A 277 4.11 1.08 10.08
C GLY A 277 4.42 2.16 9.04
N ILE A 278 4.57 1.74 7.78
CA ILE A 278 4.85 2.66 6.66
C ILE A 278 3.53 3.27 6.20
N ARG A 279 3.35 4.57 6.42
CA ARG A 279 2.19 5.34 5.95
C ARG A 279 2.46 5.88 4.56
N MET A 280 1.57 5.56 3.63
CA MET A 280 1.60 6.07 2.27
C MET A 280 0.41 6.97 2.04
N ARG A 281 0.67 8.14 1.47
CA ARG A 281 -0.35 9.08 1.01
C ARG A 281 -0.18 9.28 -0.48
N TYR A 282 -1.24 9.09 -1.27
CA TYR A 282 -1.18 9.26 -2.73
C TYR A 282 -2.55 9.65 -3.31
N GLY A 283 -2.53 10.28 -4.48
CA GLY A 283 -3.76 10.76 -5.11
C GLY A 283 -3.63 12.06 -5.91
N LEU A 284 -4.29 12.13 -7.07
CA LEU A 284 -4.44 13.38 -7.81
C LEU A 284 -5.67 14.15 -7.34
N LEU A 285 -6.85 13.57 -7.57
CA LEU A 285 -8.14 14.12 -7.13
C LEU A 285 -8.55 13.51 -5.79
N ASP A 286 -8.54 12.19 -5.73
CA ASP A 286 -8.87 11.42 -4.54
C ASP A 286 -7.62 11.29 -3.67
N THR A 287 -7.70 11.57 -2.37
CA THR A 287 -6.56 11.34 -1.46
C THR A 287 -6.74 10.03 -0.71
N ARG A 288 -5.74 9.15 -0.78
CA ARG A 288 -5.73 7.88 -0.05
C ARG A 288 -4.60 7.88 0.96
N SER A 289 -4.89 7.46 2.19
CA SER A 289 -3.91 7.18 3.23
C SER A 289 -4.02 5.72 3.64
N GLN A 290 -2.93 4.99 3.44
CA GLN A 290 -2.81 3.56 3.74
C GLN A 290 -1.64 3.37 4.69
N THR A 291 -1.77 2.44 5.65
CA THR A 291 -0.65 1.99 6.48
C THR A 291 -0.32 0.54 6.15
N VAL A 292 0.91 0.29 5.77
CA VAL A 292 1.44 -1.06 5.58
C VAL A 292 2.38 -1.36 6.74
N PRO A 293 2.00 -2.24 7.68
CA PRO A 293 2.90 -2.70 8.72
C PRO A 293 4.06 -3.48 8.07
N PRO A 294 5.32 -3.12 8.31
CA PRO A 294 6.48 -3.81 7.74
C PRO A 294 6.49 -5.31 8.08
N GLY A 295 6.12 -5.69 9.30
CA GLY A 295 5.98 -7.09 9.71
C GLY A 295 4.92 -7.91 8.95
N ARG A 296 4.06 -7.27 8.13
CA ARG A 296 3.08 -7.96 7.28
C ARG A 296 3.49 -8.07 5.82
N VAL A 297 4.64 -7.51 5.43
CA VAL A 297 5.17 -7.63 4.07
C VAL A 297 5.72 -9.04 3.88
N GLN A 298 5.16 -9.76 2.91
CA GLN A 298 5.46 -11.17 2.64
C GLN A 298 6.49 -11.34 1.52
N ALA A 299 6.40 -10.49 0.50
CA ALA A 299 7.32 -10.47 -0.63
C ALA A 299 7.39 -9.05 -1.17
N LEU A 300 8.54 -8.70 -1.74
CA LEU A 300 8.78 -7.42 -2.37
C LEU A 300 9.33 -7.62 -3.78
N SER A 301 8.88 -6.81 -4.73
CA SER A 301 9.33 -6.83 -6.12
C SER A 301 9.76 -5.44 -6.55
N ILE A 302 10.94 -5.35 -7.14
CA ILE A 302 11.52 -4.15 -7.71
C ILE A 302 11.54 -4.34 -9.21
N LEU A 303 10.77 -3.54 -9.94
CA LEU A 303 10.64 -3.61 -11.38
C LEU A 303 11.23 -2.36 -12.04
N GLN A 304 12.00 -2.56 -13.11
CA GLN A 304 12.52 -1.50 -13.97
C GLN A 304 12.20 -1.79 -15.44
N SER A 305 11.34 -0.95 -16.00
CA SER A 305 10.96 -0.97 -17.42
C SER A 305 12.11 -0.52 -18.33
N PRO A 306 12.11 -0.89 -19.63
CA PRO A 306 13.19 -0.54 -20.56
C PRO A 306 13.49 0.96 -20.63
N LEU A 307 12.47 1.78 -20.84
CA LEU A 307 12.61 3.24 -21.00
C LEU A 307 13.03 3.94 -19.70
N TRP A 308 12.66 3.37 -18.55
CA TRP A 308 12.99 3.88 -17.22
C TRP A 308 14.47 3.70 -16.87
N ARG A 309 15.20 2.85 -17.60
CA ARG A 309 16.64 2.63 -17.39
C ARG A 309 17.46 3.88 -17.64
N LEU A 310 17.06 4.69 -18.62
CA LEU A 310 17.76 5.93 -18.98
C LEU A 310 17.74 6.94 -17.83
N LYS A 311 16.71 6.89 -16.98
CA LYS A 311 16.54 7.78 -15.83
C LYS A 311 16.81 7.09 -14.49
N GLY A 312 17.18 5.81 -14.49
CA GLY A 312 17.40 5.03 -13.27
C GLY A 312 16.16 4.89 -12.41
N TRP A 313 14.97 4.81 -13.01
CA TRP A 313 13.71 4.69 -12.29
C TRP A 313 13.31 3.23 -12.05
N TYR A 314 12.69 3.01 -10.89
CA TYR A 314 12.25 1.73 -10.37
C TYR A 314 10.85 1.85 -9.76
N ARG A 315 10.10 0.76 -9.79
CA ARG A 315 8.84 0.60 -9.05
C ARG A 315 9.00 -0.48 -8.00
N VAL A 316 8.46 -0.26 -6.81
CA VAL A 316 8.43 -1.25 -5.73
C VAL A 316 6.99 -1.66 -5.45
N THR A 317 6.71 -2.95 -5.57
CA THR A 317 5.44 -3.57 -5.18
C THR A 317 5.65 -4.64 -4.13
N VAL A 318 4.63 -4.92 -3.34
CA VAL A 318 4.68 -5.88 -2.22
C VAL A 318 3.45 -6.76 -2.17
N ASN A 319 3.62 -7.96 -1.63
CA ASN A 319 2.52 -8.76 -1.13
C ASN A 319 2.40 -8.47 0.36
N VAL A 320 1.20 -8.10 0.83
CA VAL A 320 0.96 -7.80 2.24
C VAL A 320 -0.11 -8.73 2.76
N ALA A 321 0.12 -9.34 3.93
CA ALA A 321 -0.89 -10.16 4.59
C ALA A 321 -2.13 -9.32 4.93
N GLY A 322 -3.31 -9.85 4.61
CA GLY A 322 -4.59 -9.19 4.85
C GLY A 322 -5.12 -8.34 3.71
N TYR A 323 -4.27 -7.98 2.76
CA TYR A 323 -4.72 -7.34 1.53
C TYR A 323 -4.99 -8.45 0.51
N GLY A 324 -6.26 -8.76 0.28
CA GLY A 324 -6.67 -9.84 -0.63
C GLY A 324 -6.12 -9.66 -2.06
N ALA A 325 -5.96 -10.77 -2.78
CA ALA A 325 -5.64 -10.75 -4.21
C ALA A 325 -6.84 -10.29 -5.04
N SER A 326 -7.19 -9.02 -4.94
CA SER A 326 -8.16 -8.43 -5.86
C SER A 326 -7.44 -8.11 -7.18
N VAL A 327 -8.00 -8.62 -8.27
CA VAL A 327 -7.60 -8.28 -9.64
C VAL A 327 -8.00 -6.83 -9.99
N SER A 328 -8.78 -6.19 -9.11
CA SER A 328 -9.18 -4.80 -9.23
C SER A 328 -7.98 -3.83 -9.21
N SER A 329 -8.09 -2.73 -9.93
CA SER A 329 -7.11 -1.63 -9.92
C SER A 329 -6.85 -1.07 -8.52
N GLU A 330 -7.84 -1.18 -7.63
CA GLU A 330 -7.76 -0.77 -6.23
C GLU A 330 -6.79 -1.65 -5.42
N GLY A 331 -6.79 -2.96 -5.65
CA GLY A 331 -5.86 -3.90 -5.01
C GLY A 331 -4.41 -3.69 -5.44
N GLN A 332 -4.18 -3.39 -6.72
CA GLN A 332 -2.84 -3.13 -7.23
C GLN A 332 -2.24 -1.83 -6.68
N ALA A 333 -3.06 -0.78 -6.52
CA ALA A 333 -2.63 0.47 -5.89
C ALA A 333 -2.16 0.23 -4.44
N ARG A 334 -2.85 -0.63 -3.70
CA ARG A 334 -2.52 -0.97 -2.30
C ARG A 334 -1.23 -1.75 -2.13
N ALA A 335 -0.88 -2.52 -3.14
CA ALA A 335 0.34 -3.31 -3.18
C ALA A 335 1.54 -2.51 -3.68
N THR A 336 1.38 -1.24 -4.06
CA THR A 336 2.48 -0.40 -4.58
C THR A 336 3.07 0.44 -3.45
N LEU A 337 4.29 0.10 -3.00
CA LEU A 337 5.05 0.89 -2.00
C LEU A 337 5.79 2.07 -2.60
N LEU A 338 6.18 1.99 -3.88
CA LEU A 338 6.86 3.07 -4.57
C LEU A 338 6.45 3.04 -6.04
N PRO A 339 5.59 3.98 -6.51
CA PRO A 339 5.11 3.96 -7.89
C PRO A 339 6.23 4.27 -8.89
N VAL A 340 7.13 5.19 -8.53
CA VAL A 340 8.37 5.50 -9.23
C VAL A 340 9.40 6.10 -8.27
N GLY A 341 10.61 5.57 -8.25
CA GLY A 341 11.72 6.19 -7.53
C GLY A 341 13.09 5.86 -8.07
N THR A 342 14.10 6.52 -7.53
CA THR A 342 15.52 6.29 -7.82
C THR A 342 16.04 5.08 -7.05
N ARG A 343 17.26 4.65 -7.38
CA ARG A 343 17.92 3.55 -6.67
C ARG A 343 18.01 3.82 -5.15
N ASP A 344 18.33 5.04 -4.75
CA ASP A 344 18.55 5.37 -3.34
C ASP A 344 17.22 5.36 -2.57
N GLU A 345 16.15 5.88 -3.16
CA GLU A 345 14.79 5.82 -2.60
C GLU A 345 14.30 4.36 -2.45
N VAL A 346 14.63 3.49 -3.41
CA VAL A 346 14.34 2.05 -3.29
C VAL A 346 15.10 1.41 -2.15
N LEU A 347 16.38 1.74 -1.97
CA LEU A 347 17.20 1.21 -0.88
C LEU A 347 16.70 1.70 0.49
N GLN A 348 16.24 2.95 0.59
CA GLN A 348 15.61 3.47 1.81
C GLN A 348 14.32 2.70 2.16
N ILE A 349 13.45 2.44 1.19
CA ILE A 349 12.24 1.64 1.42
C ILE A 349 12.58 0.20 1.78
N LEU A 350 13.59 -0.40 1.14
CA LEU A 350 14.08 -1.73 1.50
C LEU A 350 14.57 -1.79 2.94
N ALA A 351 15.29 -0.76 3.43
CA ALA A 351 15.76 -0.70 4.80
C ALA A 351 14.60 -0.65 5.83
N LEU A 352 13.45 -0.08 5.46
CA LEU A 352 12.26 -0.05 6.31
C LEU A 352 11.51 -1.38 6.33
N VAL A 353 11.45 -2.07 5.19
CA VAL A 353 10.72 -3.33 5.03
C VAL A 353 11.54 -4.52 5.54
N LEU A 354 12.85 -4.50 5.31
CA LEU A 354 13.80 -5.53 5.70
C LEU A 354 14.98 -4.91 6.47
N PRO A 355 14.81 -4.61 7.78
CA PRO A 355 15.84 -3.95 8.59
C PRO A 355 17.13 -4.75 8.71
N ASP A 356 17.04 -6.09 8.83
CA ASP A 356 18.20 -6.99 8.71
C ASP A 356 18.19 -7.70 7.34
N PRO A 357 18.96 -7.20 6.36
CA PRO A 357 19.09 -7.83 5.05
C PRO A 357 19.94 -9.11 5.06
N GLY A 358 20.53 -9.50 6.21
CA GLY A 358 21.21 -10.78 6.35
C GLY A 358 22.53 -10.88 5.58
N THR A 359 23.11 -9.76 5.17
CA THR A 359 24.39 -9.66 4.45
C THR A 359 25.20 -8.47 4.97
N PRO A 360 26.54 -8.58 5.09
CA PRO A 360 27.40 -7.46 5.49
C PRO A 360 27.48 -6.34 4.45
N ARG A 361 27.13 -6.61 3.18
CA ARG A 361 27.20 -5.66 2.06
C ARG A 361 25.83 -5.52 1.38
N PRO A 362 24.80 -4.97 2.06
CA PRO A 362 23.44 -4.95 1.54
C PRO A 362 23.30 -4.16 0.24
N VAL A 363 23.85 -2.95 0.20
CA VAL A 363 23.76 -2.07 -0.97
C VAL A 363 24.28 -2.77 -2.23
N GLU A 364 25.38 -3.50 -2.13
CA GLU A 364 26.01 -4.20 -3.26
C GLU A 364 25.15 -5.37 -3.73
N VAL A 365 24.70 -6.23 -2.82
CA VAL A 365 23.86 -7.40 -3.13
C VAL A 365 22.53 -6.99 -3.78
N PHE A 366 21.83 -5.99 -3.22
CA PHE A 366 20.58 -5.50 -3.81
C PHE A 366 20.81 -4.83 -5.16
N THR A 367 21.91 -4.11 -5.33
CA THR A 367 22.26 -3.48 -6.61
C THR A 367 22.59 -4.51 -7.68
N ALA A 368 23.36 -5.55 -7.33
CA ALA A 368 23.62 -6.71 -8.20
C ALA A 368 22.33 -7.45 -8.57
N GLY A 369 21.37 -7.51 -7.65
CA GLY A 369 20.01 -8.00 -7.94
C GLY A 369 19.25 -7.12 -8.94
N MET A 370 19.27 -5.80 -8.76
CA MET A 370 18.52 -4.86 -9.60
C MET A 370 19.11 -4.73 -11.01
N ALA A 371 20.42 -4.55 -11.13
CA ALA A 371 21.07 -4.18 -12.40
C ALA A 371 22.14 -5.18 -12.88
N GLY A 372 22.66 -6.04 -11.99
CA GLY A 372 23.77 -6.95 -12.25
C GLY A 372 23.47 -8.07 -13.27
N ARG A 373 24.54 -8.80 -13.60
CA ARG A 373 24.56 -9.96 -14.50
C ARG A 373 25.51 -11.02 -13.90
N ASP A 374 25.48 -12.24 -14.43
CA ASP A 374 26.42 -13.31 -14.07
C ASP A 374 26.53 -13.59 -12.56
N GLY A 375 27.69 -14.02 -12.08
CA GLY A 375 27.91 -14.38 -10.67
C GLY A 375 28.04 -13.21 -9.69
N ASP A 376 27.74 -11.97 -10.10
CA ASP A 376 27.92 -10.76 -9.27
C ASP A 376 27.34 -10.98 -7.87
N GLU A 377 28.10 -10.70 -6.81
CA GLU A 377 27.66 -10.79 -5.40
C GLU A 377 27.06 -12.15 -5.00
N GLY A 378 27.54 -13.25 -5.59
CA GLY A 378 27.16 -14.61 -5.20
C GLY A 378 25.87 -15.11 -5.84
N PHE A 379 25.36 -14.43 -6.87
CA PHE A 379 24.19 -14.88 -7.61
C PHE A 379 24.50 -16.15 -8.42
N VAL A 380 23.69 -17.19 -8.23
CA VAL A 380 23.74 -18.39 -9.06
C VAL A 380 22.84 -18.19 -10.27
N THR A 381 23.40 -18.25 -11.48
CA THR A 381 22.68 -17.98 -12.72
C THR A 381 22.24 -19.23 -13.48
N THR A 382 21.31 -19.06 -14.40
CA THR A 382 20.93 -20.10 -15.37
C THR A 382 22.16 -20.64 -16.11
N PRO A 383 22.32 -21.98 -16.23
CA PRO A 383 23.50 -22.58 -16.84
C PRO A 383 23.57 -22.29 -18.35
N ARG A 384 24.79 -22.18 -18.90
CA ARG A 384 25.04 -21.84 -20.31
C ARG A 384 24.35 -22.77 -21.32
N ARG A 385 24.10 -24.03 -20.95
CA ARG A 385 23.37 -25.00 -21.79
C ARG A 385 21.92 -24.60 -22.07
N ALA A 386 21.29 -23.87 -21.15
CA ALA A 386 19.94 -23.36 -21.30
C ALA A 386 19.89 -22.00 -22.05
N ARG A 387 20.99 -21.56 -22.66
CA ARG A 387 21.02 -20.34 -23.49
C ARG A 387 19.98 -20.37 -24.62
N TRP A 388 19.63 -21.53 -25.15
CA TRP A 388 18.63 -21.62 -26.20
C TRP A 388 17.20 -21.40 -25.69
N LEU A 389 16.94 -21.69 -24.41
CA LEU A 389 15.65 -21.41 -23.76
C LEU A 389 15.56 -19.94 -23.31
N ALA A 390 16.70 -19.33 -22.98
CA ALA A 390 16.77 -17.97 -22.47
C ALA A 390 17.96 -17.20 -23.10
N PRO A 391 17.96 -16.90 -24.41
CA PRO A 391 19.13 -16.40 -25.13
C PRO A 391 19.69 -15.10 -24.58
N LEU A 392 18.81 -14.21 -24.14
CA LEU A 392 19.19 -12.93 -23.55
C LEU A 392 19.20 -12.98 -22.02
N ALA A 393 18.43 -13.90 -21.43
CA ALA A 393 18.13 -13.89 -20.00
C ALA A 393 19.01 -14.84 -19.17
N TRP A 394 19.73 -15.79 -19.79
CA TRP A 394 20.51 -16.79 -19.04
C TRP A 394 21.59 -16.18 -18.14
N ARG A 395 22.23 -15.08 -18.57
CA ARG A 395 23.21 -14.35 -17.73
C ARG A 395 22.57 -13.57 -16.59
N ARG A 396 21.28 -13.29 -16.68
CA ARG A 396 20.61 -12.42 -15.71
C ARG A 396 19.74 -13.18 -14.75
N ASN A 397 18.97 -14.16 -15.23
CA ASN A 397 18.17 -15.02 -14.38
C ASN A 397 19.07 -15.69 -13.35
N GLY A 398 18.74 -15.51 -12.08
CA GLY A 398 19.52 -16.07 -10.99
C GLY A 398 18.96 -15.74 -9.63
N PHE A 399 19.55 -16.32 -8.60
CA PHE A 399 19.14 -16.14 -7.22
C PHE A 399 20.34 -16.11 -6.28
N VAL A 400 20.15 -15.52 -5.11
CA VAL A 400 21.09 -15.56 -3.99
C VAL A 400 20.33 -15.63 -2.67
N GLY A 401 20.80 -16.47 -1.74
CA GLY A 401 20.28 -16.51 -0.38
C GLY A 401 21.17 -15.72 0.56
N THR A 402 20.59 -14.78 1.31
CA THR A 402 21.23 -14.13 2.46
C THR A 402 20.92 -14.93 3.73
N ARG A 403 21.28 -14.40 4.92
CA ARG A 403 20.88 -15.03 6.19
C ARG A 403 19.37 -14.91 6.47
N THR A 404 18.72 -13.86 5.97
CA THR A 404 17.33 -13.52 6.31
C THR A 404 16.37 -13.57 5.12
N ALA A 405 16.85 -13.36 3.89
CA ALA A 405 16.02 -13.29 2.69
C ALA A 405 16.62 -13.98 1.46
N LEU A 406 15.73 -14.46 0.59
CA LEU A 406 16.05 -14.99 -0.74
C LEU A 406 15.79 -13.90 -1.78
N LEU A 407 16.81 -13.60 -2.59
CA LEU A 407 16.72 -12.66 -3.70
C LEU A 407 16.70 -13.43 -5.01
N MET A 408 15.79 -13.06 -5.91
CA MET A 408 15.57 -13.70 -7.20
C MET A 408 15.50 -12.61 -8.27
N ARG A 409 16.40 -12.64 -9.24
CA ARG A 409 16.40 -11.66 -10.33
C ARG A 409 16.04 -12.32 -11.66
N SER A 410 15.29 -11.62 -12.48
CA SER A 410 14.80 -12.11 -13.77
C SER A 410 14.61 -11.00 -14.79
N GLY A 411 14.49 -11.41 -16.06
CA GLY A 411 14.03 -10.57 -17.17
C GLY A 411 15.07 -9.59 -17.71
N VAL A 412 15.11 -9.43 -19.03
CA VAL A 412 16.14 -8.63 -19.74
C VAL A 412 15.63 -7.29 -20.20
N LEU A 413 14.39 -7.22 -20.67
CA LEU A 413 13.70 -5.98 -21.10
C LEU A 413 12.94 -5.36 -19.93
N TRP A 414 12.23 -6.18 -19.16
CA TRP A 414 11.70 -5.80 -17.86
C TRP A 414 12.58 -6.45 -16.82
N ARG A 415 13.38 -5.62 -16.13
CA ARG A 415 14.26 -6.08 -15.06
C ARG A 415 13.42 -6.21 -13.81
N GLN A 416 13.47 -7.38 -13.18
CA GLN A 416 12.77 -7.61 -11.93
C GLN A 416 13.72 -8.22 -10.91
N LEU A 417 13.64 -7.73 -9.67
CA LEU A 417 14.26 -8.34 -8.49
C LEU A 417 13.14 -8.60 -7.48
N VAL A 418 12.97 -9.85 -7.09
CA VAL A 418 12.03 -10.26 -6.05
C VAL A 418 12.82 -10.64 -4.79
N VAL A 419 12.37 -10.15 -3.64
CA VAL A 419 12.95 -10.40 -2.32
C VAL A 419 11.88 -11.07 -1.47
N VAL A 420 12.21 -12.23 -0.90
CA VAL A 420 11.31 -12.99 -0.03
C VAL A 420 12.07 -13.33 1.25
N PRO A 421 11.67 -12.80 2.42
CA PRO A 421 12.23 -13.23 3.69
C PRO A 421 11.99 -14.72 3.93
N HIS A 422 12.94 -15.41 4.56
CA HIS A 422 12.87 -16.86 4.75
C HIS A 422 11.64 -17.26 5.57
N GLU A 423 11.30 -16.49 6.62
CA GLU A 423 10.12 -16.77 7.43
C GLU A 423 8.78 -16.64 6.68
N ARG A 424 8.76 -15.91 5.56
CA ARG A 424 7.55 -15.60 4.77
C ARG A 424 7.30 -16.55 3.60
N THR A 425 8.23 -17.46 3.32
CA THR A 425 7.99 -18.55 2.38
C THR A 425 6.94 -19.47 3.01
N GLN A 426 5.81 -19.78 2.37
CA GLN A 426 4.79 -20.68 2.94
C GLN A 426 4.95 -22.11 2.45
N SER A 427 5.09 -22.27 1.14
CA SER A 427 5.37 -23.55 0.49
C SER A 427 6.30 -23.34 -0.71
N LEU A 428 6.83 -24.45 -1.20
CA LEU A 428 7.78 -24.50 -2.30
C LEU A 428 7.29 -25.53 -3.30
N SER A 429 7.36 -25.21 -4.59
CA SER A 429 7.19 -26.21 -5.65
C SER A 429 8.34 -26.15 -6.63
N ILE A 430 8.71 -27.32 -7.15
CA ILE A 430 9.69 -27.48 -8.22
C ILE A 430 8.98 -28.08 -9.43
N GLU A 431 9.15 -27.44 -10.57
CA GLU A 431 8.53 -27.82 -11.83
C GLU A 431 9.61 -28.07 -12.87
N GLN A 432 9.48 -29.17 -13.60
CA GLN A 432 10.37 -29.53 -14.69
C GLN A 432 9.55 -30.10 -15.85
N GLY A 433 9.40 -29.30 -16.91
CA GLY A 433 8.77 -29.75 -18.15
C GLY A 433 9.67 -30.70 -18.98
N PRO A 434 9.15 -31.30 -20.06
CA PRO A 434 9.91 -32.18 -20.94
C PRO A 434 11.15 -31.49 -21.57
N VAL A 435 10.99 -30.24 -21.98
CA VAL A 435 12.08 -29.42 -22.54
C VAL A 435 13.10 -29.08 -21.45
N ASP A 436 12.65 -28.66 -20.28
CA ASP A 436 13.52 -28.33 -19.15
C ASP A 436 14.37 -29.55 -18.73
N ARG A 437 13.77 -30.75 -18.72
CA ARG A 437 14.47 -32.02 -18.47
C ARG A 437 15.58 -32.26 -19.49
N ARG A 438 15.35 -32.00 -20.78
CA ARG A 438 16.37 -32.15 -21.84
C ARG A 438 17.59 -31.25 -21.62
N PHE A 439 17.37 -30.06 -21.05
CA PHE A 439 18.42 -29.09 -20.71
C PHE A 439 18.90 -29.19 -19.24
N ARG A 440 18.39 -30.15 -18.45
CA ARG A 440 18.66 -30.32 -17.02
C ARG A 440 18.44 -29.04 -16.22
N VAL A 441 17.35 -28.34 -16.50
CA VAL A 441 16.93 -27.16 -15.73
C VAL A 441 15.60 -27.42 -15.04
N SER A 442 15.32 -26.64 -14.01
CA SER A 442 14.07 -26.68 -13.26
C SER A 442 13.64 -25.27 -12.87
N ASN A 443 12.34 -25.04 -12.77
CA ASN A 443 11.77 -23.81 -12.26
C ASN A 443 11.33 -24.02 -10.82
N LEU A 444 11.60 -23.06 -9.94
CA LEU A 444 11.09 -23.08 -8.57
C LEU A 444 10.09 -21.95 -8.38
N GLN A 445 8.98 -22.27 -7.72
CA GLN A 445 8.00 -21.31 -7.27
C GLN A 445 8.00 -21.29 -5.74
N PHE A 446 8.13 -20.10 -5.18
CA PHE A 446 7.98 -19.86 -3.75
C PHE A 446 6.58 -19.28 -3.56
N GLN A 447 5.74 -20.01 -2.82
CA GLN A 447 4.38 -19.55 -2.56
C GLN A 447 4.39 -18.64 -1.34
N THR A 448 3.78 -17.48 -1.50
CA THR A 448 3.53 -16.48 -0.46
C THR A 448 2.05 -16.13 -0.47
N THR A 449 1.61 -15.26 0.45
CA THR A 449 0.25 -14.70 0.42
C THR A 449 -0.08 -14.15 -0.98
N PRO A 450 -1.33 -14.32 -1.46
CA PRO A 450 -1.76 -13.83 -2.76
C PRO A 450 -1.47 -12.33 -2.93
N GLY A 451 -0.98 -11.95 -4.11
CA GLY A 451 -0.64 -10.56 -4.42
C GLY A 451 0.05 -10.43 -5.78
N PRO A 452 0.46 -9.21 -6.19
CA PRO A 452 1.06 -8.98 -7.50
C PRO A 452 2.47 -9.55 -7.66
N VAL A 453 3.14 -9.92 -6.56
CA VAL A 453 4.48 -10.51 -6.59
C VAL A 453 4.36 -12.03 -6.62
N SER A 454 4.87 -12.67 -7.66
CA SER A 454 5.01 -14.13 -7.73
C SER A 454 6.51 -14.48 -7.73
N PRO A 455 7.08 -14.89 -6.59
CA PRO A 455 8.50 -15.18 -6.52
C PRO A 455 8.84 -16.50 -7.22
N ARG A 456 9.67 -16.42 -8.26
CA ARG A 456 10.06 -17.55 -9.10
C ARG A 456 11.54 -17.52 -9.42
N VAL A 457 12.17 -18.68 -9.40
CA VAL A 457 13.49 -18.91 -10.00
C VAL A 457 13.29 -19.62 -11.32
N LEU A 458 13.76 -19.00 -12.41
CA LEU A 458 13.57 -19.50 -13.77
C LEU A 458 14.83 -20.23 -14.25
N LEU A 459 14.64 -21.43 -14.80
CA LEU A 459 15.68 -22.21 -15.49
C LEU A 459 16.96 -22.40 -14.65
N ALA A 460 16.83 -22.70 -13.35
CA ALA A 460 17.98 -23.06 -12.52
C ALA A 460 18.52 -24.45 -12.94
N ASP A 461 19.82 -24.69 -12.75
CA ASP A 461 20.38 -26.04 -12.86
C ASP A 461 19.59 -27.01 -11.98
N SER A 462 19.16 -28.17 -12.49
CA SER A 462 18.29 -29.08 -11.73
C SER A 462 18.88 -29.56 -10.41
N ALA A 463 20.20 -29.75 -10.30
CA ALA A 463 20.83 -30.15 -9.05
C ALA A 463 20.81 -29.00 -8.05
N THR A 464 21.23 -27.81 -8.49
CA THR A 464 21.19 -26.58 -7.69
C THR A 464 19.77 -26.20 -7.29
N ALA A 465 18.79 -26.42 -8.15
CA ALA A 465 17.37 -26.22 -7.86
C ALA A 465 16.92 -27.12 -6.69
N TRP A 466 17.35 -28.37 -6.70
CA TRP A 466 17.04 -29.34 -5.65
C TRP A 466 17.68 -28.96 -4.30
N GLU A 467 18.94 -28.52 -4.34
CA GLU A 467 19.66 -27.98 -3.17
C GLU A 467 18.99 -26.72 -2.63
N LEU A 468 18.60 -25.79 -3.52
CA LEU A 468 17.89 -24.58 -3.13
C LEU A 468 16.55 -24.92 -2.47
N PHE A 469 15.79 -25.88 -3.02
CA PHE A 469 14.51 -26.32 -2.46
C PHE A 469 14.66 -26.80 -1.01
N HIS A 470 15.62 -27.70 -0.73
CA HIS A 470 15.84 -28.24 0.61
C HIS A 470 16.46 -27.20 1.54
N GLY A 471 17.45 -26.46 1.06
CA GLY A 471 18.08 -25.38 1.82
C GLY A 471 17.10 -24.27 2.18
N GLN A 472 16.16 -23.92 1.30
CA GLN A 472 15.09 -22.97 1.64
C GLN A 472 14.07 -23.54 2.60
N ALA A 473 13.65 -24.80 2.43
CA ALA A 473 12.73 -25.42 3.37
C ALA A 473 13.30 -25.39 4.81
N ALA A 474 14.59 -25.72 4.96
CA ALA A 474 15.30 -25.66 6.24
C ALA A 474 15.41 -24.22 6.79
N ARG A 475 15.90 -23.27 5.98
CA ARG A 475 16.01 -21.85 6.38
C ARG A 475 14.66 -21.24 6.75
N ALA A 476 13.61 -21.54 5.99
CA ALA A 476 12.25 -21.06 6.28
C ALA A 476 11.71 -21.66 7.59
N ALA A 477 11.93 -22.95 7.84
CA ALA A 477 11.54 -23.58 9.10
C ALA A 477 12.28 -22.97 10.31
N GLU A 478 13.57 -22.73 10.18
CA GLU A 478 14.39 -22.13 11.23
C GLU A 478 14.03 -20.65 11.49
N ALA A 479 13.88 -19.86 10.42
CA ALA A 479 13.49 -18.45 10.52
C ALA A 479 12.12 -18.28 11.20
N ARG A 480 11.15 -19.16 10.89
CA ARG A 480 9.83 -19.13 11.57
C ARG A 480 9.90 -19.48 13.06
N ARG A 481 10.82 -20.38 13.47
CA ARG A 481 11.05 -20.67 14.90
C ARG A 481 11.66 -19.49 15.65
N ARG A 482 12.52 -18.71 14.99
CA ARG A 482 13.18 -17.52 15.56
C ARG A 482 12.31 -16.26 15.50
N SER A 483 11.27 -16.25 14.66
CA SER A 483 10.37 -15.10 14.53
C SER A 483 9.41 -15.02 15.72
N GLY A 484 9.47 -13.93 16.48
CA GLY A 484 8.53 -13.66 17.57
C GLY A 484 7.10 -13.38 17.08
N PRO A 485 6.12 -13.23 18.00
CA PRO A 485 4.74 -12.87 17.65
C PRO A 485 4.73 -11.59 16.82
N GLU A 486 3.92 -11.52 15.76
CA GLU A 486 3.84 -10.40 14.80
C GLU A 486 3.30 -9.07 15.38
N GLN A 487 3.39 -8.89 16.70
CA GLN A 487 2.97 -7.72 17.45
C GLN A 487 4.07 -6.66 17.38
N TRP A 488 4.13 -5.95 16.25
CA TRP A 488 5.12 -4.91 15.95
C TRP A 488 5.24 -3.82 17.04
N MET A 489 4.20 -3.64 17.87
CA MET A 489 4.17 -2.64 18.95
C MET A 489 4.53 -3.20 20.34
N LYS A 490 4.75 -4.51 20.50
CA LYS A 490 5.23 -5.04 21.79
C LYS A 490 6.74 -4.79 21.91
N PRO A 491 7.19 -4.06 22.94
CA PRO A 491 8.60 -4.03 23.29
C PRO A 491 9.07 -5.46 23.52
N VAL A 492 10.17 -5.83 22.86
CA VAL A 492 10.85 -7.09 23.17
C VAL A 492 11.34 -6.98 24.62
N PRO A 493 10.98 -7.90 25.53
CA PRO A 493 11.49 -7.87 26.90
C PRO A 493 13.02 -7.90 26.87
N GLY A 494 13.66 -6.86 27.40
CA GLY A 494 15.12 -6.75 27.48
C GLY A 494 15.79 -5.68 26.60
N ALA A 495 15.04 -4.95 25.77
CA ALA A 495 15.58 -3.75 25.13
C ALA A 495 15.70 -2.61 26.19
N PRO A 496 16.89 -2.02 26.42
CA PRO A 496 16.99 -0.85 27.28
C PRO A 496 16.12 0.27 26.70
N PRO A 497 15.33 0.98 27.52
CA PRO A 497 14.59 2.13 27.04
C PRO A 497 15.59 3.12 26.44
N ALA A 498 15.32 3.56 25.21
CA ALA A 498 16.08 4.62 24.58
C ALA A 498 16.05 5.82 25.53
N ALA A 499 17.23 6.19 26.06
CA ALA A 499 17.35 7.29 27.00
C ALA A 499 16.70 8.53 26.39
N ALA A 500 15.62 8.99 27.02
CA ALA A 500 15.10 10.31 26.77
C ALA A 500 16.24 11.29 27.11
N THR A 501 16.87 11.86 26.10
CA THR A 501 17.76 13.02 26.27
C THR A 501 16.88 14.20 26.67
N GLY A 502 16.57 14.25 27.97
CA GLY A 502 16.07 15.43 28.63
C GLY A 502 17.19 16.46 28.64
N ASP A 503 17.02 17.48 27.81
CA ASP A 503 17.77 18.73 27.86
C ASP A 503 17.52 19.37 29.23
N THR A 504 18.44 19.16 30.16
CA THR A 504 18.52 19.91 31.41
C THR A 504 19.47 21.06 31.13
N GLY A 505 18.89 22.20 30.78
CA GLY A 505 19.61 23.46 30.68
C GLY A 505 20.16 23.83 32.05
N ASP A 506 21.48 23.71 32.19
CA ASP A 506 22.22 24.25 33.31
C ASP A 506 22.58 25.71 33.00
N THR A 507 21.95 26.60 33.75
CA THR A 507 22.23 28.02 33.84
C THR A 507 23.56 28.24 34.57
N GLY A 508 24.56 28.77 33.87
CA GLY A 508 25.84 29.18 34.45
C GLY A 508 26.43 30.37 33.70
N ASP A 509 25.89 31.55 33.99
CA ASP A 509 26.42 32.86 33.64
C ASP A 509 27.77 33.11 34.35
N THR A 510 28.79 33.50 33.59
CA THR A 510 29.70 34.63 33.91
C THR A 510 30.67 34.83 32.75
N GLY A 511 30.43 35.89 31.98
CA GLY A 511 31.41 36.45 31.07
C GLY A 511 32.53 37.17 31.82
N ASP A 512 33.73 37.10 31.26
CA ASP A 512 34.73 38.15 31.45
C ASP A 512 35.50 38.35 30.14
N ALA A 513 35.50 39.60 29.68
CA ALA A 513 36.27 40.10 28.57
C ALA A 513 36.92 41.39 29.06
N GLY A 514 38.25 41.44 29.05
CA GLY A 514 39.00 42.62 29.46
C GLY A 514 40.50 42.50 29.20
N ASP A 515 40.90 43.01 28.04
CA ASP A 515 42.07 43.86 27.75
C ASP A 515 43.54 43.47 28.02
N ALA A 516 44.36 43.92 27.05
CA ALA A 516 45.72 44.46 27.12
C ALA A 516 46.93 43.59 26.67
N GLU A 517 47.40 43.94 25.46
CA GLU A 517 48.75 44.39 25.08
C GLU A 517 50.04 43.55 25.32
N ASP A 518 50.72 43.34 24.18
CA ASP A 518 52.16 43.55 23.88
C ASP A 518 53.17 42.38 23.85
N ALA A 519 54.02 42.51 22.81
CA ALA A 519 55.38 42.01 22.60
C ALA A 519 55.64 40.58 22.05
N GLY A 520 56.11 40.55 20.80
CA GLY A 520 57.45 39.99 20.52
C GLY A 520 57.56 38.65 19.77
N GLN A 521 57.85 38.73 18.45
CA GLN A 521 58.91 38.01 17.70
C GLN A 521 59.15 36.52 18.02
N THR A 522 58.96 35.54 17.11
CA THR A 522 59.84 35.24 15.97
C THR A 522 59.22 34.22 14.99
N ARG A 523 59.35 34.48 13.68
CA ARG A 523 59.32 33.51 12.54
C ARG A 523 60.78 33.01 12.27
N PRO A 524 61.11 32.08 11.32
CA PRO A 524 60.34 31.50 10.19
C PRO A 524 60.55 29.98 9.88
N GLY A 525 59.82 29.47 8.88
CA GLY A 525 60.10 28.23 8.12
C GLY A 525 58.80 27.56 7.65
N ASP A 526 58.07 28.10 6.67
CA ASP A 526 58.21 28.01 5.20
C ASP A 526 57.56 26.76 4.55
N ALA A 527 56.94 27.02 3.39
CA ALA A 527 56.28 26.14 2.42
C ALA A 527 54.80 25.70 2.63
N GLY A 528 53.88 26.33 1.87
CA GLY A 528 52.52 25.83 1.62
C GLY A 528 51.59 26.77 0.83
N THR A 529 51.64 26.70 -0.50
CA THR A 529 50.78 27.36 -1.51
C THR A 529 49.29 26.93 -1.39
N PRO A 530 48.29 27.74 -1.85
CA PRO A 530 46.93 27.73 -1.33
C PRO A 530 46.01 26.70 -1.99
N GLN A 531 45.03 26.22 -1.22
CA GLN A 531 44.02 25.28 -1.70
C GLN A 531 42.63 25.96 -1.68
N ASP A 532 42.24 26.47 -2.84
CA ASP A 532 40.84 26.70 -3.20
C ASP A 532 40.52 25.71 -4.33
N ALA A 533 39.87 24.59 -4.00
CA ALA A 533 39.19 23.70 -4.96
C ALA A 533 38.36 22.63 -4.24
N ALA A 534 37.04 22.68 -4.49
CA ALA A 534 36.10 21.57 -4.54
C ALA A 534 35.91 20.71 -3.26
N ARG A 535 34.80 20.97 -2.54
CA ARG A 535 34.18 19.98 -1.64
C ARG A 535 33.87 18.70 -2.44
N PRO A 536 34.34 17.51 -2.01
CA PRO A 536 33.90 16.26 -2.59
C PRO A 536 32.45 15.96 -2.17
N ALA A 537 31.73 15.25 -3.04
CA ALA A 537 30.39 14.74 -2.76
C ALA A 537 30.37 13.86 -1.48
N PRO A 538 29.28 13.88 -0.68
CA PRO A 538 29.21 13.10 0.54
C PRO A 538 29.35 11.60 0.27
N GLY A 539 30.12 10.94 1.14
CA GLY A 539 30.48 9.54 1.02
C GLY A 539 29.34 8.57 1.36
N VAL A 540 29.52 7.34 0.91
CA VAL A 540 28.59 6.19 0.93
C VAL A 540 27.99 5.83 2.31
N ARG A 541 28.45 6.43 3.41
CA ARG A 541 27.96 6.15 4.78
C ARG A 541 26.76 7.00 5.21
N ASP A 542 26.48 8.11 4.54
CA ASP A 542 25.42 9.06 4.97
C ASP A 542 24.00 8.70 4.46
N VAL A 543 23.83 7.59 3.75
CA VAL A 543 22.56 7.20 3.10
C VAL A 543 21.70 6.30 3.99
N MET A 544 22.24 5.74 5.07
CA MET A 544 21.49 4.89 6.01
C MET A 544 21.49 5.53 7.41
N PRO A 545 20.34 5.68 8.08
CA PRO A 545 20.32 6.05 9.48
C PRO A 545 21.03 4.95 10.29
N GLU A 546 21.84 5.33 11.29
CA GLU A 546 22.41 4.38 12.24
C GLU A 546 21.26 3.65 12.97
N VAL A 547 21.19 2.34 12.78
CA VAL A 547 20.28 1.44 13.50
C VAL A 547 21.13 0.64 14.50
N PRO A 548 20.72 0.49 15.76
CA PRO A 548 21.46 -0.30 16.74
C PRO A 548 21.68 -1.73 16.24
N LEU A 549 22.94 -2.17 16.24
CA LEU A 549 23.33 -3.56 15.96
C LEU A 549 22.68 -4.50 16.98
N TYR A 550 21.96 -5.50 16.48
CA TYR A 550 21.44 -6.60 17.28
C TYR A 550 22.60 -7.50 17.74
N ALA A 551 22.81 -7.61 19.05
CA ALA A 551 23.64 -8.65 19.63
C ALA A 551 22.84 -9.98 19.62
N PRO A 552 23.35 -11.06 19.02
CA PRO A 552 22.68 -12.35 19.14
C PRO A 552 22.65 -12.78 20.62
N ALA A 553 21.51 -13.32 21.04
CA ALA A 553 21.37 -13.98 22.33
C ALA A 553 22.48 -15.04 22.46
N THR A 554 23.26 -14.97 23.53
CA THR A 554 24.26 -15.96 23.87
C THR A 554 23.57 -17.31 24.03
N ASP A 555 23.99 -18.31 23.24
CA ASP A 555 23.62 -19.70 23.45
C ASP A 555 23.89 -20.05 24.92
N GLY A 556 22.84 -20.44 25.64
CA GLY A 556 22.97 -21.08 26.92
C GLY A 556 23.65 -22.43 26.70
N THR A 557 24.94 -22.50 26.99
CA THR A 557 25.68 -23.74 27.13
C THR A 557 24.97 -24.59 28.20
N GLU A 558 24.24 -25.62 27.77
CA GLU A 558 23.86 -26.73 28.64
C GLU A 558 25.13 -27.50 29.02
N GLU A 559 25.44 -27.44 30.31
CA GLU A 559 26.44 -28.23 31.00
C GLU A 559 26.02 -29.71 31.00
N PRO A 560 26.93 -30.67 30.73
CA PRO A 560 26.56 -32.08 30.70
C PRO A 560 26.40 -32.61 32.13
N ALA A 561 25.20 -33.11 32.45
CA ALA A 561 24.96 -33.83 33.69
C ALA A 561 25.73 -35.18 33.68
N ASP A 562 26.77 -35.23 34.51
CA ASP A 562 27.49 -36.43 34.90
C ASP A 562 26.56 -37.40 35.64
N GLY A 563 26.71 -38.69 35.36
CA GLY A 563 25.92 -39.75 35.96
C GLY A 563 26.46 -40.17 37.32
N ARG A 564 25.57 -40.59 38.22
CA ARG A 564 25.74 -41.78 39.10
C ARG A 564 24.56 -41.97 40.04
N ARG A 565 24.11 -43.24 40.04
CA ARG A 565 23.29 -43.98 41.02
C ARG A 565 21.78 -43.81 40.97
#